data_AF-A0A813RIX3-F1
#
_entry.id   AF-A0A813RIX3-F1
#
_cell.length_a   1.000
_cell.length_b   1.000
_cell.length_c   1.000
_cell.angle_alpha   90.00
_cell.angle_beta   90.00
_cell.angle_gamma   90.00
#
_symmetry.space_group_name_H-M   'P 1'
#
loop_
_entity.id
_entity.type
_entity.pdbx_description
1 polymer ?
#
loop_
_entity_poly.entity_id
_entity_poly.type
_entity_poly.pdbx_seq_one_letter_code
_entity_poly.pdbx_strand_id
1 'polypeptide(L)'
;MGPVMDATPEIQALSERPEIREAAIDALHKKHRENRVHHFTEEHREKHINNWQVTKYAEEPVAYGVNYFMKVSIGDGLFIHIRVHRQEHQNVYDFYSLHETFKHNEATCIFTEADPLTYFNY
;
A
#
# COMPACT_ATOMS: atom_id res chain seq x y z
N MET A 1 -9.66 -8.78 -9.07
CA MET A 1 -9.15 -7.42 -9.37
C MET A 1 -9.38 -7.09 -10.83
N GLY A 2 -9.81 -5.85 -11.12
CA GLY A 2 -9.94 -5.31 -12.47
C GLY A 2 -8.59 -4.97 -13.13
N PRO A 3 -8.60 -4.27 -14.27
CA PRO A 3 -7.37 -3.89 -14.97
C PRO A 3 -6.53 -2.91 -14.15
N VAL A 4 -5.20 -3.03 -14.28
CA VAL A 4 -4.25 -2.09 -13.67
C VAL A 4 -4.15 -0.84 -14.53
N MET A 5 -4.33 0.31 -13.91
CA MET A 5 -4.30 1.64 -14.51
C MET A 5 -3.21 2.49 -13.87
N ASP A 6 -2.75 3.52 -14.59
CA ASP A 6 -1.83 4.52 -14.05
C ASP A 6 -2.54 5.41 -13.02
N ALA A 7 -1.81 5.83 -11.99
CA ALA A 7 -2.39 6.64 -10.92
C ALA A 7 -2.98 7.96 -11.42
N THR A 8 -4.18 8.28 -10.93
CA THR A 8 -4.82 9.57 -11.14
C THR A 8 -4.65 10.47 -9.91
N PRO A 9 -4.81 11.81 -10.05
CA PRO A 9 -4.78 12.71 -8.90
C PRO A 9 -5.80 12.37 -7.82
N GLU A 10 -6.96 11.82 -8.20
CA GLU A 10 -8.01 11.39 -7.26
C GLU A 10 -7.56 10.20 -6.40
N ILE A 11 -6.90 9.21 -7.02
CA ILE A 11 -6.37 8.05 -6.32
C ILE A 11 -5.17 8.43 -5.45
N GLN A 12 -4.32 9.34 -5.91
CA GLN A 12 -3.24 9.90 -5.10
C GLN A 12 -3.83 10.56 -3.83
N ALA A 13 -4.79 11.47 -3.99
CA ALA A 13 -5.44 12.16 -2.87
C ALA A 13 -6.18 11.20 -1.93
N LEU A 14 -6.78 10.13 -2.47
CA LEU A 14 -7.36 9.06 -1.66
C LEU A 14 -6.30 8.37 -0.79
N SER A 15 -5.15 8.01 -1.38
CA SER A 15 -4.09 7.32 -0.65
C SER A 15 -3.41 8.18 0.42
N GLU A 16 -3.39 9.51 0.22
CA GLU A 16 -2.74 10.46 1.13
C GLU A 16 -3.53 10.75 2.40
N ARG A 17 -4.80 10.32 2.45
CA ARG A 17 -5.64 10.51 3.63
C ARG A 17 -4.95 9.88 4.85
N PRO A 18 -4.94 10.55 6.02
CA PRO A 18 -4.26 10.05 7.22
C PRO A 18 -4.67 8.63 7.60
N GLU A 19 -5.96 8.31 7.51
CA GLU A 19 -6.52 7.00 7.83
C GLU A 19 -6.00 5.87 6.91
N ILE A 20 -5.44 6.20 5.75
CA ILE A 20 -4.85 5.24 4.82
C ILE A 20 -3.32 5.26 4.91
N ARG A 21 -2.71 6.43 4.71
CA ARG A 21 -1.25 6.56 4.64
C ARG A 21 -0.59 6.21 5.96
N GLU A 22 -1.07 6.77 7.07
CA GLU A 22 -0.46 6.50 8.38
C GLU A 22 -0.69 5.05 8.79
N ALA A 23 -1.89 4.52 8.57
CA ALA A 23 -2.20 3.11 8.83
C ALA A 23 -1.31 2.15 8.02
N ALA A 24 -1.07 2.44 6.74
CA ALA A 24 -0.20 1.63 5.89
C ALA A 24 1.27 1.69 6.34
N ILE A 25 1.77 2.87 6.69
CA ILE A 25 3.15 3.05 7.18
C ILE A 25 3.32 2.38 8.54
N ASP A 26 2.36 2.54 9.45
CA ASP A 26 2.41 1.89 10.76
C ASP A 26 2.34 0.36 10.62
N ALA A 27 1.55 -0.16 9.68
CA ALA A 27 1.52 -1.58 9.34
C ALA A 27 2.88 -2.06 8.79
N LEU A 28 3.52 -1.27 7.92
CA LEU A 28 4.83 -1.57 7.36
C LEU A 28 5.89 -1.62 8.47
N HIS A 29 5.94 -0.60 9.32
CA HIS A 29 6.88 -0.53 10.44
C HIS A 29 6.63 -1.66 11.44
N LYS A 30 5.39 -2.03 11.74
CA LYS A 30 5.07 -3.16 12.62
C LYS A 30 5.60 -4.47 12.05
N LYS A 31 5.44 -4.71 10.75
CA LYS A 31 5.92 -5.93 10.07
C LYS A 31 7.45 -6.01 10.03
N HIS A 32 8.12 -4.89 9.77
CA HIS A 32 9.57 -4.87 9.68
C HIS A 32 10.30 -4.63 11.01
N ARG A 33 9.61 -4.18 12.07
CA ARG A 33 10.17 -4.08 13.44
C ARG A 33 10.67 -5.45 13.95
N GLU A 34 10.04 -6.54 13.52
CA GLU A 34 10.42 -7.91 13.87
C GLU A 34 11.55 -8.47 13.01
N ASN A 35 11.85 -7.83 11.86
CA ASN A 35 12.85 -8.30 10.92
C ASN A 35 14.24 -7.74 11.28
N ARG A 36 15.16 -8.62 11.72
CA ARG A 36 16.49 -8.26 12.26
C ARG A 36 17.43 -7.59 11.24
N VAL A 37 17.07 -7.60 9.95
CA VAL A 37 17.92 -7.14 8.83
C VAL A 37 17.56 -5.72 8.35
N HIS A 38 16.31 -5.28 8.54
CA HIS A 38 15.82 -3.99 8.06
C HIS A 38 15.25 -3.16 9.21
N HIS A 39 16.10 -2.41 9.90
CA HIS A 39 15.66 -1.50 10.96
C HIS A 39 14.95 -0.28 10.36
N PHE A 40 13.64 -0.38 10.12
CA PHE A 40 12.80 0.78 9.84
C PHE A 40 12.67 1.61 11.14
N THR A 41 13.58 2.57 11.32
CA THR A 41 13.55 3.59 12.39
C THR A 41 12.46 4.65 12.14
N GLU A 42 12.15 5.47 13.14
CA GLU A 42 11.22 6.61 13.00
C GLU A 42 11.65 7.61 11.90
N GLU A 43 12.96 7.77 11.64
CA GLU A 43 13.47 8.59 10.54
C GLU A 43 13.05 8.06 9.16
N HIS A 44 12.89 6.74 9.01
CA HIS A 44 12.35 6.16 7.78
C HIS A 44 10.86 6.47 7.63
N ARG A 45 10.12 6.63 8.73
CA ARG A 45 8.69 6.96 8.71
C ARG A 45 8.45 8.28 7.99
N GLU A 46 9.13 9.35 8.42
CA GLU A 46 9.02 10.67 7.80
C GLU A 46 9.45 10.63 6.32
N LYS A 47 10.50 9.87 6.01
CA LYS A 47 10.95 9.68 4.63
C LYS A 47 9.88 9.02 3.77
N HIS A 48 9.21 7.99 4.26
CA HIS A 48 8.13 7.31 3.53
C HIS A 48 6.91 8.21 3.34
N ILE A 49 6.56 9.02 4.33
CA ILE A 49 5.48 10.01 4.21
C ILE A 49 5.81 11.03 3.12
N ASN A 50 7.04 11.56 3.11
CA ASN A 50 7.45 12.59 2.16
C ASN A 50 7.58 12.08 0.72
N ASN A 51 7.85 10.79 0.54
CA ASN A 51 8.00 10.17 -0.79
C ASN A 51 6.75 9.39 -1.23
N TRP A 52 5.64 9.50 -0.48
CA TRP A 52 4.41 8.74 -0.72
C TRP A 52 3.78 9.10 -2.07
N GLN A 53 3.88 8.21 -3.05
CA GLN A 53 3.33 8.43 -4.39
C GLN A 53 2.73 7.16 -4.96
N VAL A 54 1.44 7.18 -5.27
CA VAL A 54 0.78 6.12 -6.03
C VAL A 54 1.23 6.19 -7.48
N THR A 55 1.66 5.05 -8.02
CA THR A 55 2.08 4.93 -9.42
C THR A 55 1.07 4.16 -10.25
N LYS A 56 0.47 3.13 -9.68
CA LYS A 56 -0.55 2.30 -10.34
C LYS A 56 -1.66 1.94 -9.37
N TYR A 57 -2.85 1.70 -9.90
CA TYR A 57 -3.97 1.21 -9.12
C TYR A 57 -4.86 0.27 -9.91
N ALA A 58 -5.69 -0.47 -9.21
CA ALA A 58 -6.74 -1.30 -9.79
C ALA A 58 -7.94 -1.34 -8.84
N GLU A 59 -9.13 -1.49 -9.41
CA GLU A 59 -10.38 -1.55 -8.66
C GLU A 59 -10.99 -2.94 -8.72
N GLU A 60 -11.67 -3.32 -7.65
CA GLU A 60 -12.43 -4.55 -7.58
C GLU A 60 -13.76 -4.31 -6.88
N PRO A 61 -14.88 -4.35 -7.62
CA PRO A 61 -16.21 -4.34 -7.03
C PRO A 61 -16.42 -5.57 -6.15
N VAL A 62 -16.94 -5.38 -4.95
CA VAL A 62 -17.32 -6.44 -4.00
C VAL A 62 -18.72 -6.20 -3.47
N ALA A 63 -19.30 -7.20 -2.80
CA ALA A 63 -20.72 -7.21 -2.41
C ALA A 63 -21.18 -6.01 -1.54
N TYR A 64 -20.26 -5.32 -0.87
CA TYR A 64 -20.56 -4.19 0.01
C TYR A 64 -19.64 -2.99 -0.21
N GLY A 65 -19.06 -2.86 -1.41
CA GLY A 65 -18.13 -1.77 -1.69
C GLY A 65 -17.18 -2.00 -2.86
N VAL A 66 -16.04 -1.31 -2.82
CA VAL A 66 -14.97 -1.43 -3.82
C VAL A 66 -13.64 -1.57 -3.11
N ASN A 67 -12.84 -2.57 -3.47
CA ASN A 67 -11.44 -2.62 -3.08
C ASN A 67 -10.59 -1.86 -4.11
N TYR A 68 -9.73 -1.00 -3.61
CA TYR A 68 -8.67 -0.35 -4.35
C TYR A 68 -7.35 -1.01 -4.01
N PHE A 69 -6.70 -1.55 -5.01
CA PHE A 69 -5.33 -2.02 -4.93
C PHE A 69 -4.43 -0.91 -5.47
N MET A 70 -3.42 -0.49 -4.72
CA MET A 70 -2.55 0.62 -5.12
C MET A 70 -1.09 0.22 -4.95
N LYS A 71 -0.27 0.58 -5.93
CA LYS A 71 1.19 0.51 -5.87
C LYS A 71 1.73 1.88 -5.50
N VAL A 72 2.38 1.96 -4.35
CA VAL A 72 2.84 3.20 -3.74
C VAL A 72 4.36 3.19 -3.64
N SER A 73 5.02 4.19 -4.21
CA SER A 73 6.43 4.51 -3.97
C SER A 73 6.55 5.13 -2.58
N ILE A 74 7.55 4.69 -1.81
CA ILE A 74 7.87 5.24 -0.49
C ILE A 74 9.31 5.79 -0.43
N GLY A 75 9.91 6.03 -1.60
CA GLY A 75 11.27 6.55 -1.77
C GLY A 75 12.32 5.47 -2.00
N ASP A 76 13.51 5.87 -2.44
CA ASP A 76 14.68 5.00 -2.70
C ASP A 76 14.43 3.80 -3.63
N GLY A 77 13.46 3.92 -4.56
CA GLY A 77 13.06 2.81 -5.43
C GLY A 77 12.30 1.69 -4.72
N LEU A 78 11.86 1.92 -3.47
CA LEU A 78 11.05 1.00 -2.69
C LEU A 78 9.58 1.30 -2.91
N PHE A 79 8.82 0.22 -3.09
CA PHE A 79 7.38 0.26 -3.30
C PHE A 79 6.66 -0.63 -2.28
N ILE A 80 5.43 -0.28 -1.96
CA ILE A 80 4.50 -1.11 -1.22
C ILE A 80 3.22 -1.25 -2.04
N HIS A 81 2.54 -2.39 -1.92
CA HIS A 81 1.21 -2.55 -2.47
C HIS A 81 0.21 -2.54 -1.32
N ILE A 82 -0.77 -1.65 -1.39
CA ILE A 82 -1.78 -1.47 -0.35
C ILE A 82 -3.16 -1.81 -0.89
N ARG A 83 -4.03 -2.28 0.00
CA ARG A 83 -5.44 -2.49 -0.27
C ARG A 83 -6.25 -1.54 0.60
N VAL A 84 -7.14 -0.79 -0.03
CA VAL A 84 -8.08 0.13 0.62
C VAL A 84 -9.50 -0.32 0.28
N HIS A 85 -10.38 -0.38 1.26
CA HIS A 85 -11.77 -0.72 1.05
C HIS A 85 -12.65 0.53 1.16
N ARG A 86 -13.48 0.79 0.13
CA ARG A 86 -14.54 1.78 0.19
C ARG A 86 -15.86 1.09 0.45
N GLN A 87 -16.56 1.50 1.51
CA GLN A 87 -17.89 0.99 1.83
C GLN A 87 -18.94 1.48 0.81
N GLU A 88 -19.95 0.67 0.49
CA GLU A 88 -20.97 1.02 -0.51
C GLU A 88 -21.93 2.14 -0.04
N HIS A 89 -22.33 2.08 1.23
CA HIS A 89 -23.38 2.95 1.79
C HIS A 89 -22.82 4.17 2.54
N GLN A 90 -21.50 4.23 2.71
CA GLN A 90 -20.82 5.32 3.39
C GLN A 90 -19.59 5.69 2.56
N ASN A 91 -19.31 6.98 2.37
CA ASN A 91 -18.09 7.42 1.67
C ASN A 91 -16.84 7.31 2.59
N VAL A 92 -16.74 6.17 3.27
CA VAL A 92 -15.69 5.81 4.22
C VAL A 92 -14.72 4.90 3.49
N TYR A 93 -13.43 5.20 3.64
CA TYR A 93 -12.33 4.45 3.06
C TYR A 93 -11.45 3.98 4.20
N ASP A 94 -11.24 2.67 4.26
CA ASP A 94 -10.46 2.04 5.30
C ASP A 94 -9.24 1.37 4.69
N PHE A 95 -8.07 1.60 5.26
CA PHE A 95 -6.91 0.77 4.97
C PHE A 95 -7.21 -0.66 5.41
N TYR A 96 -7.02 -1.62 4.49
CA TYR A 96 -7.34 -3.02 4.73
C TYR A 96 -6.09 -3.85 5.00
N SER A 97 -5.12 -3.85 4.08
CA SER A 97 -3.89 -4.66 4.22
C SER A 97 -2.73 -4.18 3.35
N LEU A 98 -1.52 -4.63 3.71
CA LEU A 98 -0.35 -4.62 2.84
C LEU A 98 -0.27 -5.94 2.07
N HIS A 99 0.27 -5.92 0.86
CA HIS A 99 0.61 -7.14 0.16
C HIS A 99 1.90 -7.73 0.74
N GLU A 100 1.82 -8.98 1.17
CA GLU A 100 2.98 -9.74 1.60
C GLU A 100 3.47 -10.66 0.49
N THR A 101 4.79 -10.70 0.31
CA THR A 101 5.46 -11.64 -0.58
C THR A 101 6.68 -12.25 0.11
N PHE A 102 7.21 -13.33 -0.46
CA PHE A 102 8.42 -13.98 0.02
C PHE A 102 9.57 -13.70 -0.95
N LYS A 103 10.61 -13.03 -0.46
CA LYS A 103 11.87 -12.81 -1.18
C LYS A 103 13.00 -13.39 -0.35
N HIS A 104 13.89 -14.18 -0.97
CA HIS A 104 15.03 -14.80 -0.29
C HIS A 104 14.68 -15.58 1.00
N ASN A 105 13.55 -16.29 1.01
CA ASN A 105 13.01 -17.02 2.17
C ASN A 105 12.59 -16.15 3.37
N GLU A 106 12.41 -14.85 3.16
CA GLU A 106 11.90 -13.91 4.16
C GLU A 106 10.60 -13.26 3.68
N ALA A 107 9.63 -13.12 4.59
CA ALA A 107 8.41 -12.37 4.32
C ALA A 107 8.73 -10.87 4.27
N THR A 108 8.23 -10.20 3.24
CA THR A 108 8.43 -8.76 3.04
C THR A 108 7.20 -8.12 2.41
N CYS A 109 6.97 -6.85 2.74
CA CYS A 109 5.97 -6.00 2.09
C CYS A 109 6.60 -5.04 1.07
N ILE A 110 7.89 -5.22 0.78
CA ILE A 110 8.68 -4.33 -0.07
C ILE A 110 8.81 -4.88 -1.50
N PHE A 111 8.42 -4.04 -2.44
CA PHE A 111 8.41 -4.27 -3.86
C PHE A 111 9.35 -3.29 -4.56
N THR A 112 9.66 -3.59 -5.80
CA THR A 112 10.42 -2.75 -6.73
C THR A 112 9.48 -2.15 -7.76
N GLU A 113 9.96 -1.19 -8.55
CA GLU A 113 9.18 -0.61 -9.65
C GLU A 113 8.74 -1.66 -10.68
N ALA A 114 9.55 -2.69 -10.93
CA ALA A 114 9.26 -3.75 -11.89
C ALA A 114 8.21 -4.76 -11.37
N ASP A 115 8.05 -4.90 -10.05
CA ASP A 115 7.10 -5.84 -9.47
C ASP A 115 5.65 -5.45 -9.84
N PRO A 116 4.84 -6.34 -10.45
CA PRO A 116 3.51 -6.00 -10.91
C PRO A 116 2.54 -5.83 -9.73
N LEU A 117 1.59 -4.89 -9.86
CA LEU A 117 0.44 -4.83 -8.96
C LEU A 117 -0.49 -6.01 -9.29
N THR A 118 -0.67 -6.90 -8.33
CA THR A 118 -1.52 -8.09 -8.45
C THR A 118 -2.62 -8.07 -7.40
N TYR A 119 -3.62 -8.92 -7.59
CA TYR A 119 -4.59 -9.19 -6.53
C TYR A 119 -3.93 -9.87 -5.33
N PHE A 120 -4.34 -9.50 -4.12
CA PHE A 120 -3.95 -10.15 -2.87
C PHE A 120 -5.06 -10.03 -1.81
N ASN A 121 -5.10 -11.00 -0.90
CA ASN A 121 -6.14 -11.08 0.14
C ASN A 121 -5.60 -11.03 1.58
N TYR A 122 -4.29 -11.11 1.75
CA TYR A 122 -3.61 -11.20 3.03
C TYR A 122 -2.22 -10.59 2.90
#